data_AF-M7SXZ6-F1
#
_entry.id   AF-M7SXZ6-F1
#
_cell.length_a   1.000
_cell.length_b   1.000
_cell.length_c   1.000
_cell.angle_alpha   90.00
_cell.angle_beta   90.00
_cell.angle_gamma   90.00
#
_symmetry.space_group_name_H-M   'P 1'
#
loop_
_entity.id
_entity.type
_entity.pdbx_description
1 polymer ?
#
loop_
_entity_poly.entity_id
_entity_poly.type
_entity_poly.pdbx_seq_one_letter_code
_entity_poly.pdbx_strand_id
1 'polypeptide(L)'
;MVDEKTSIKESVVGANCQIKEGAKLFQCLLMDGVVVGKGCKLTRCILGRRSDIGEGSTLTDCEVQENLLIEPRTDDKDNKLMSSSGLEASEQEMQDVLQDVDNGDSAGDEESAILL
;
A
#
# COMPACT_ATOMS: atom_id res chain seq x y z
N MET A 1 -20.01 6.43 -5.46
CA MET A 1 -21.40 5.96 -5.27
C MET A 1 -21.49 5.27 -3.92
N VAL A 2 -22.52 5.58 -3.13
CA VAL A 2 -22.76 4.96 -1.82
C VAL A 2 -24.15 4.34 -1.87
N ASP A 3 -24.22 3.03 -1.65
CA ASP A 3 -25.47 2.26 -1.69
C ASP A 3 -26.22 2.34 -0.35
N GLU A 4 -27.43 1.76 -0.32
CA GLU A 4 -28.30 1.74 0.85
C GLU A 4 -27.71 0.97 2.04
N LYS A 5 -28.25 1.24 3.24
CA LYS A 5 -27.89 0.54 4.50
C LYS A 5 -26.40 0.61 4.87
N THR A 6 -25.68 1.56 4.30
CA THR A 6 -24.27 1.81 4.61
C THR A 6 -24.14 2.68 5.86
N SER A 7 -23.03 2.55 6.56
CA SER A 7 -22.68 3.40 7.71
C SER A 7 -21.24 3.82 7.59
N ILE A 8 -20.99 5.13 7.53
CA ILE A 8 -19.65 5.70 7.40
C ILE A 8 -19.49 6.68 8.57
N LYS A 9 -18.58 6.38 9.50
CA LYS A 9 -18.38 7.15 10.73
C LYS A 9 -16.91 7.45 10.91
N GLU A 10 -16.57 8.73 11.14
CA GLU A 10 -15.19 9.17 11.37
C GLU A 10 -14.22 8.79 10.23
N SER A 11 -14.74 8.65 9.01
CA SER A 11 -13.97 8.20 7.86
C SER A 11 -13.80 9.31 6.83
N VAL A 12 -12.69 9.26 6.10
CA VAL A 12 -12.40 10.11 4.95
C VAL A 12 -12.56 9.28 3.68
N VAL A 13 -13.27 9.80 2.69
CA VAL A 13 -13.56 9.09 1.43
C VAL A 13 -13.07 9.92 0.25
N GLY A 14 -12.13 9.35 -0.52
CA GLY A 14 -11.57 9.93 -1.72
C GLY A 14 -12.53 9.94 -2.91
N ALA A 15 -12.07 10.49 -4.03
CA ALA A 15 -12.89 10.63 -5.23
C ALA A 15 -13.22 9.26 -5.85
N ASN A 16 -14.38 9.14 -6.49
CA ASN A 16 -14.78 7.97 -7.26
C ASN A 16 -14.83 6.63 -6.48
N CYS A 17 -14.93 6.67 -5.14
CA CYS A 17 -15.13 5.44 -4.36
C CYS A 17 -16.51 4.83 -4.61
N GLN A 18 -16.61 3.51 -4.49
CA GLN A 18 -17.86 2.76 -4.53
C GLN A 18 -18.02 1.99 -3.22
N ILE A 19 -19.04 2.32 -2.44
CA ILE A 19 -19.33 1.67 -1.16
C ILE A 19 -20.66 0.94 -1.31
N LYS A 20 -20.62 -0.40 -1.36
CA LYS A 20 -21.77 -1.25 -1.69
C LYS A 20 -22.68 -1.48 -0.48
N GLU A 21 -23.89 -1.99 -0.76
CA GLU A 21 -24.97 -2.16 0.23
C GLU A 21 -24.49 -2.80 1.53
N GLY A 22 -24.90 -2.22 2.67
CA GLY A 22 -24.66 -2.82 3.98
C GLY A 22 -23.23 -2.68 4.54
N ALA A 23 -22.31 -2.03 3.82
CA ALA A 23 -20.95 -1.80 4.31
C ALA A 23 -20.93 -0.86 5.53
N LYS A 24 -20.10 -1.20 6.52
CA LYS A 24 -19.92 -0.45 7.77
C LYS A 24 -18.46 -0.05 7.92
N LEU A 25 -18.19 1.24 7.90
CA LEU A 25 -16.87 1.84 8.00
C LEU A 25 -16.80 2.69 9.26
N PHE A 26 -15.78 2.46 10.09
CA PHE A 26 -15.48 3.26 11.27
C PHE A 26 -14.00 3.65 11.29
N GLN A 27 -13.71 4.95 11.32
CA GLN A 27 -12.34 5.47 11.36
C GLN A 27 -11.48 5.02 10.17
N CYS A 28 -12.04 4.99 8.96
CA CYS A 28 -11.32 4.52 7.77
C CYS A 28 -10.83 5.68 6.90
N LEU A 29 -9.70 5.50 6.23
CA LEU A 29 -9.23 6.36 5.14
C LEU A 29 -9.35 5.59 3.82
N LEU A 30 -10.23 6.04 2.93
CA LEU A 30 -10.39 5.49 1.59
C LEU A 30 -9.73 6.46 0.59
N MET A 31 -8.70 5.99 -0.11
CA MET A 31 -8.11 6.75 -1.23
C MET A 31 -9.02 6.71 -2.47
N ASP A 32 -8.61 7.36 -3.57
CA ASP A 32 -9.45 7.46 -4.75
C ASP A 32 -9.71 6.10 -5.42
N GLY A 33 -10.94 5.93 -5.89
CA GLY A 33 -11.35 4.76 -6.70
C GLY A 33 -11.49 3.46 -5.91
N VAL A 34 -11.44 3.50 -4.57
CA VAL A 34 -11.63 2.31 -3.73
C VAL A 34 -13.02 1.71 -3.92
N VAL A 35 -13.09 0.39 -4.01
CA VAL A 35 -14.34 -0.38 -4.01
C VAL A 35 -14.46 -1.15 -2.70
N VAL A 36 -15.55 -0.93 -1.97
CA VAL A 36 -15.87 -1.69 -0.75
C VAL A 36 -17.08 -2.57 -1.03
N GLY A 37 -16.88 -3.88 -0.99
CA GLY A 37 -17.88 -4.90 -1.23
C GLY A 37 -19.07 -4.86 -0.26
N LYS A 38 -20.13 -5.61 -0.61
CA LYS A 38 -21.36 -5.65 0.18
C LYS A 38 -21.10 -6.20 1.57
N GLY A 39 -21.77 -5.64 2.58
CA GLY A 39 -21.71 -6.15 3.96
C GLY A 39 -20.33 -6.10 4.63
N CYS A 40 -19.33 -5.46 4.04
CA CYS A 40 -17.99 -5.34 4.65
C CYS A 40 -18.03 -4.59 5.97
N LYS A 41 -17.14 -4.95 6.89
CA LYS A 41 -16.97 -4.29 8.19
C LYS A 41 -15.53 -3.85 8.35
N LEU A 42 -15.28 -2.56 8.20
CA LEU A 42 -13.94 -1.99 8.22
C LEU A 42 -13.80 -1.06 9.42
N THR A 43 -12.74 -1.25 10.20
CA THR A 43 -12.46 -0.44 11.39
C THR A 43 -11.00 -0.02 11.41
N ARG A 44 -10.71 1.29 11.47
CA ARG A 44 -9.33 1.83 11.53
C ARG A 44 -8.44 1.35 10.37
N CYS A 45 -9.02 1.26 9.17
CA CYS A 45 -8.30 0.80 7.97
C CYS A 45 -7.87 1.95 7.07
N ILE A 46 -6.72 1.79 6.41
CA ILE A 46 -6.26 2.65 5.32
C ILE A 46 -6.31 1.84 4.03
N LEU A 47 -7.13 2.29 3.06
CA LEU A 47 -7.34 1.61 1.79
C LEU A 47 -6.66 2.38 0.65
N GLY A 48 -5.64 1.76 0.05
CA GLY A 48 -4.88 2.30 -1.07
C GLY A 48 -5.71 2.58 -2.32
N ARG A 49 -5.20 3.45 -3.21
CA ARG A 49 -5.88 3.87 -4.45
C ARG A 49 -6.33 2.65 -5.25
N ARG A 50 -7.59 2.65 -5.72
CA ARG A 50 -8.19 1.55 -6.53
C ARG A 50 -8.11 0.14 -5.90
N SER A 51 -7.92 0.03 -4.58
CA SER A 51 -8.08 -1.26 -3.91
C SER A 51 -9.54 -1.73 -3.98
N ASP A 52 -9.73 -3.05 -4.04
CA ASP A 52 -11.04 -3.69 -4.09
C ASP A 52 -11.18 -4.65 -2.92
N ILE A 53 -12.12 -4.35 -2.02
CA ILE A 53 -12.38 -5.14 -0.82
C ILE A 53 -13.55 -6.08 -1.09
N GLY A 54 -13.25 -7.38 -1.17
CA GLY A 54 -14.23 -8.42 -1.44
C GLY A 54 -15.42 -8.43 -0.47
N GLU A 55 -16.57 -8.89 -0.95
CA GLU A 55 -17.83 -8.94 -0.21
C GLU A 55 -17.70 -9.67 1.14
N GLY A 56 -18.32 -9.11 2.18
CA GLY A 56 -18.41 -9.71 3.51
C GLY A 56 -17.11 -9.70 4.31
N SER A 57 -16.05 -9.04 3.84
CA SER A 57 -14.77 -8.98 4.54
C SER A 57 -14.84 -8.11 5.80
N THR A 58 -14.10 -8.53 6.84
CA THR A 58 -13.97 -7.83 8.12
C THR A 58 -12.50 -7.49 8.34
N LEU A 59 -12.15 -6.21 8.27
CA LEU A 59 -10.77 -5.74 8.45
C LEU A 59 -10.69 -4.78 9.63
N THR A 60 -9.69 -4.96 10.49
CA THR A 60 -9.47 -4.11 11.67
C THR A 60 -8.01 -3.71 11.78
N ASP A 61 -7.71 -2.42 11.83
CA ASP A 61 -6.31 -1.94 11.91
C ASP A 61 -5.44 -2.43 10.72
N CYS A 62 -6.02 -2.51 9.52
CA CYS A 62 -5.32 -2.98 8.32
C CYS A 62 -4.96 -1.84 7.35
N GLU A 63 -3.82 -1.99 6.68
CA GLU A 63 -3.41 -1.17 5.55
C GLU A 63 -3.47 -2.01 4.27
N VAL A 64 -4.17 -1.54 3.23
CA VAL A 64 -4.31 -2.25 1.95
C VAL A 64 -3.54 -1.51 0.87
N GLN A 65 -2.67 -2.21 0.16
CA GLN A 65 -1.91 -1.67 -0.97
C GLN A 65 -2.84 -1.16 -2.09
N GLU A 66 -2.37 -0.17 -2.85
CA GLU A 66 -3.05 0.26 -4.07
C GLU A 66 -3.20 -0.88 -5.10
N ASN A 67 -4.30 -0.84 -5.85
CA ASN A 67 -4.66 -1.83 -6.87
C ASN A 67 -4.71 -3.30 -6.36
N LEU A 68 -4.75 -3.53 -5.05
CA LEU A 68 -4.85 -4.86 -4.47
C LEU A 68 -6.31 -5.29 -4.36
N LEU A 69 -6.59 -6.53 -4.78
CA LEU A 69 -7.84 -7.23 -4.52
C LEU A 69 -7.71 -7.98 -3.19
N ILE A 70 -8.62 -7.72 -2.26
CA ILE A 70 -8.81 -8.54 -1.06
C ILE A 70 -9.93 -9.53 -1.34
N GLU A 71 -9.66 -10.82 -1.13
CA GLU A 71 -10.64 -11.87 -1.35
C GLU A 71 -11.92 -11.67 -0.51
N PRO A 72 -13.10 -12.09 -1.02
CA PRO A 72 -14.34 -12.04 -0.25
C PRO A 72 -14.26 -12.83 1.05
N ARG A 73 -14.93 -12.32 2.09
CA ARG A 73 -15.00 -12.92 3.44
C ARG A 73 -13.63 -13.08 4.11
N THR A 74 -12.66 -12.23 3.75
CA THR A 74 -11.38 -12.13 4.46
C THR A 74 -11.63 -11.54 5.86
N ASP A 75 -11.04 -12.15 6.89
CA ASP A 75 -11.03 -11.66 8.27
C ASP A 75 -9.57 -11.45 8.67
N ASP A 76 -9.16 -10.19 8.79
CA ASP A 76 -7.76 -9.81 9.02
C ASP A 76 -7.70 -8.67 10.05
N LYS A 77 -6.60 -8.67 10.82
CA LYS A 77 -6.36 -7.67 11.86
C LYS A 77 -4.89 -7.33 11.98
N ASP A 78 -4.59 -6.04 12.17
CA ASP A 78 -3.23 -5.54 12.42
C ASP A 78 -2.21 -6.02 11.37
N ASN A 79 -2.55 -5.82 10.10
CA ASN A 79 -1.81 -6.37 8.96
C ASN A 79 -1.66 -5.35 7.82
N LYS A 80 -0.51 -5.42 7.14
CA LYS A 80 -0.23 -4.69 5.91
C LYS A 80 -0.43 -5.64 4.73
N LEU A 81 -1.60 -5.55 4.12
CA LEU A 81 -2.01 -6.37 2.98
C LEU A 81 -1.34 -5.82 1.72
N MET A 82 -0.25 -6.46 1.32
CA MET A 82 0.58 -6.11 0.18
C MET A 82 0.78 -7.31 -0.73
N SER A 83 0.87 -7.06 -2.04
CA SER A 83 1.32 -8.07 -3.00
C SER A 83 2.84 -8.15 -2.99
N SER A 84 3.40 -9.35 -3.13
CA SER A 84 4.83 -9.53 -3.39
C SER A 84 5.24 -9.03 -4.79
N SER A 85 4.28 -8.79 -5.69
CA SER A 85 4.54 -8.25 -7.03
C SER A 85 5.02 -6.80 -6.93
N GLY A 86 6.34 -6.60 -7.02
CA GLY A 86 7.00 -5.29 -6.90
C GLY A 86 8.23 -5.29 -5.99
N LEU A 87 8.51 -6.39 -5.28
CA LEU A 87 9.79 -6.61 -4.58
C LEU A 87 10.82 -7.38 -5.41
N GLU A 88 10.54 -7.62 -6.70
CA GLU A 88 11.54 -8.18 -7.60
C GLU A 88 12.53 -7.07 -7.96
N ALA A 89 13.60 -6.96 -7.16
CA ALA A 89 14.80 -6.26 -7.61
C ALA A 89 15.25 -6.96 -8.89
N SER A 90 15.32 -6.21 -9.99
CA SER A 90 15.87 -6.77 -11.22
C SER A 90 17.31 -7.22 -10.97
N GLU A 91 17.77 -8.26 -11.67
CA GLU A 91 19.17 -8.71 -11.57
C GLU A 91 20.14 -7.55 -11.83
N GLN A 92 19.73 -6.59 -12.65
CA GLN A 92 20.44 -5.35 -12.93
C GLN A 92 20.58 -4.44 -11.68
N GLU A 93 19.49 -4.19 -10.96
CA GLU A 93 19.52 -3.37 -9.74
C GLU A 93 20.34 -4.04 -8.62
N MET A 94 20.33 -5.37 -8.57
CA MET A 94 21.18 -6.13 -7.65
C MET A 94 22.66 -6.10 -8.07
N GLN A 95 22.95 -6.08 -9.38
CA GLN A 95 24.32 -6.00 -9.90
C GLN A 95 24.94 -4.61 -9.67
N ASP A 96 24.15 -3.54 -9.77
CA ASP A 96 24.62 -2.16 -9.55
C ASP A 96 25.03 -1.93 -8.08
N VAL A 97 24.23 -2.40 -7.10
CA VAL A 97 24.61 -2.32 -5.68
C VAL A 97 25.82 -3.21 -5.32
N LEU A 98 26.04 -4.30 -6.06
CA LEU A 98 27.22 -5.16 -5.90
C LEU A 98 28.49 -4.56 -6.53
N GLN A 99 28.37 -3.71 -7.55
CA GLN A 99 29.53 -3.01 -8.14
C GLN A 99 30.01 -1.86 -7.24
N ASP A 100 29.11 -1.19 -6.51
CA ASP A 100 29.47 -0.12 -5.58
C ASP A 100 30.30 -0.60 -4.37
N VAL A 101 30.17 -1.88 -3.97
CA VAL A 101 30.99 -2.47 -2.88
C VAL A 101 32.38 -2.94 -3.35
N ASP A 102 32.58 -3.19 -4.64
CA ASP A 102 33.87 -3.66 -5.18
C ASP A 102 34.81 -2.49 -5.53
N ASN A 103 34.29 -1.28 -5.71
CA ASN A 103 35.07 -0.10 -6.13
C ASN A 103 35.65 0.74 -4.97
N GLY A 104 35.71 0.16 -3.76
CA GLY A 104 36.15 0.84 -2.54
C GLY A 104 37.46 0.31 -1.97
N ASP A 105 38.56 0.33 -2.74
CA ASP A 105 39.94 0.44 -2.21
C ASP A 105 41.00 0.49 -3.33
N SER A 106 41.59 1.67 -3.61
CA SER A 106 43.01 1.78 -4.05
C SER A 106 43.54 3.24 -4.13
N ALA A 107 44.33 3.59 -3.10
CA ALA A 107 45.67 4.23 -3.10
C ALA A 107 46.03 5.45 -3.99
N GLY A 108 46.76 6.40 -3.36
CA GLY A 108 48.03 6.89 -3.94
C GLY A 108 48.29 8.40 -3.90
N ASP A 109 49.24 8.81 -3.05
CA ASP A 109 49.94 10.11 -3.05
C ASP A 109 50.56 10.45 -4.41
N GLU A 110 50.58 11.74 -4.85
CA GLU A 110 51.72 12.33 -5.58
C GLU A 110 51.83 13.86 -5.36
N GLU A 111 52.97 14.24 -4.80
CA GLU A 111 53.55 15.57 -4.66
C GLU A 111 53.82 16.23 -6.03
N SER A 112 53.57 17.53 -6.19
CA SER A 112 54.42 18.42 -7.00
C SER A 112 54.14 19.90 -6.76
N ALA A 113 55.22 20.61 -6.46
CA ALA A 113 55.33 22.05 -6.28
C ALA A 113 54.93 22.86 -7.52
N ILE A 114 54.60 24.15 -7.33
CA ILE A 114 55.29 25.32 -7.93
C ILE A 114 54.68 26.62 -7.36
N LEU A 115 55.55 27.34 -6.63
CA LEU A 115 55.77 28.80 -6.59
C LEU A 115 54.56 29.77 -6.53
N LEU A 116 54.42 30.46 -5.38
CA LEU A 116 54.71 31.90 -5.22
C LEU A 116 54.87 32.24 -3.73
#